data_AF-A0A8X6JM56-F1
#
_entry.id   AF-A0A8X6JM56-F1
#
_cell.length_a   1.000
_cell.length_b   1.000
_cell.length_c   1.000
_cell.angle_alpha   90.00
_cell.angle_beta   90.00
_cell.angle_gamma   90.00
#
_symmetry.space_group_name_H-M   'P 1'
#
loop_
_entity.id
_entity.type
_entity.pdbx_description
1 polymer ?
#
loop_
_entity_poly.entity_id
_entity_poly.type
_entity_poly.pdbx_seq_one_letter_code
_entity_poly.pdbx_strand_id
1 'polypeptide(L)'
;MSVNKDKPVHFCFTNIVQLQFSPQHQRSVINTIIHHAFVPRINLVFAFDYKQPSPFPEESENHSLLFTRSCDWEAELERCKCPGWRVTLANEKFLLCESLPECFVVPSILLDMNLNKSAPHFAGHRVPTWSWGMSSGASIVRMAALDANISDSRQKDVMVDAISRASPRQLPVHIFDLDQLCPSVKDVQNSFLKLRDLCMPSTPQEFWEKDSNYLTHLDSTKWLLYISFCLNTALEAASFLLDNTTVVFSEHEGRDLSAVLSSLVQIMLDPVYRTFSGFELLIQKEWVALGHPFTERHHLISGSESEESPIFLLFLDCIWQLTEQCPAVFEFSETYLTSLWDSCRISLFDTFLFSSHKNRTEAILTDSLNSSFSLRSVWRWSRQFSKNDLRLFTNPLYILNKYTTEPLQPEKAAEWNDPSLLAV
;
A
#
# COMPACT_ATOMS: atom_id res chain seq x y z
N MET A 1 16.91 -0.51 -25.48
CA MET A 1 18.00 -0.11 -24.56
C MET A 1 18.17 -1.24 -23.57
N SER A 2 19.37 -1.81 -23.42
CA SER A 2 19.60 -2.85 -22.42
C SER A 2 19.43 -2.24 -21.03
N VAL A 3 18.53 -2.79 -20.23
CA VAL A 3 18.44 -2.49 -18.80
C VAL A 3 19.78 -2.90 -18.19
N ASN A 4 20.57 -1.92 -17.78
CA ASN A 4 21.83 -2.18 -17.10
C ASN A 4 21.47 -2.74 -15.72
N LYS A 5 21.77 -4.01 -15.46
CA LYS A 5 21.43 -4.70 -14.20
C LYS A 5 22.19 -4.15 -12.99
N ASP A 6 23.17 -3.27 -13.22
CA ASP A 6 24.06 -2.71 -12.20
C ASP A 6 23.60 -1.31 -11.72
N LYS A 7 22.33 -0.92 -11.92
CA LYS A 7 21.80 0.35 -11.39
C LYS A 7 20.72 0.05 -10.34
N PRO A 8 20.79 0.62 -9.12
CA PRO A 8 19.92 0.27 -7.98
C PRO A 8 18.47 0.78 -8.10
N VAL A 9 18.02 1.15 -9.30
CA VAL A 9 16.70 1.74 -9.56
C VAL A 9 15.97 0.89 -10.57
N HIS A 10 14.99 0.13 -10.11
CA HIS A 10 14.28 -0.84 -10.94
C HIS A 10 12.85 -0.41 -11.30
N PHE A 11 12.16 0.37 -10.46
CA PHE A 11 10.77 0.81 -10.71
C PHE A 11 10.65 2.15 -11.45
N CYS A 12 11.29 2.28 -12.61
CA CYS A 12 11.17 3.48 -13.43
C CYS A 12 10.65 3.17 -14.84
N PHE A 13 9.35 2.82 -14.94
CA PHE A 13 8.72 2.37 -16.20
C PHE A 13 7.68 3.35 -16.79
N THR A 14 7.77 4.65 -16.54
CA THR A 14 6.94 5.64 -17.26
C THR A 14 7.48 5.95 -18.67
N ASN A 15 7.24 5.10 -19.66
CA ASN A 15 7.72 5.38 -21.02
C ASN A 15 7.07 6.65 -21.62
N ILE A 16 7.89 7.62 -22.06
CA ILE A 16 7.41 8.74 -22.89
C ILE A 16 7.26 8.23 -24.32
N VAL A 17 6.03 8.22 -24.83
CA VAL A 17 5.74 7.88 -26.22
C VAL A 17 5.56 9.16 -27.03
N GLN A 18 6.49 9.43 -27.95
CA GLN A 18 6.35 10.53 -28.92
C GLN A 18 5.69 10.03 -30.20
N LEU A 19 4.58 10.66 -30.58
CA LEU A 19 3.82 10.33 -31.78
C LEU A 19 3.79 11.53 -32.74
N GLN A 20 4.13 11.30 -34.00
CA GLN A 20 4.02 12.31 -35.06
C GLN A 20 2.77 12.04 -35.90
N PHE A 21 1.82 12.98 -35.88
CA PHE A 21 0.56 12.88 -36.61
C PHE A 21 0.56 13.76 -37.87
N SER A 22 -0.16 13.33 -38.91
CA SER A 22 -0.47 14.18 -40.05
C SER A 22 -1.29 15.42 -39.60
N PRO A 23 -1.05 16.63 -40.16
CA PRO A 23 -1.76 17.85 -39.76
C PRO A 23 -3.30 17.75 -39.82
N GLN A 24 -3.81 16.92 -40.73
CA GLN A 24 -5.26 16.74 -40.94
C GLN A 24 -5.97 16.08 -39.75
N HIS A 25 -5.29 15.19 -39.02
CA HIS A 25 -5.90 14.37 -37.95
C HIS A 25 -5.38 14.73 -36.55
N GLN A 26 -4.30 15.52 -36.45
CA GLN A 26 -3.62 15.83 -35.19
C GLN A 26 -4.57 16.35 -34.10
N ARG A 27 -5.43 17.33 -34.43
CA ARG A 27 -6.36 17.91 -33.45
C ARG A 27 -7.39 16.90 -32.95
N SER A 28 -7.94 16.07 -33.85
CA SER A 28 -8.93 15.05 -33.50
C SER A 28 -8.34 13.99 -32.57
N VAL A 29 -7.13 13.51 -32.90
CA VAL A 29 -6.44 12.50 -32.10
C VAL A 29 -6.08 13.04 -30.71
N ILE A 30 -5.49 14.24 -30.63
CA ILE A 30 -5.14 14.88 -29.35
C ILE A 30 -6.38 15.06 -28.47
N ASN A 31 -7.48 15.58 -29.03
CA ASN A 31 -8.72 15.77 -28.29
C ASN A 31 -9.30 14.44 -27.79
N THR A 32 -9.20 13.37 -28.59
CA THR A 32 -9.68 12.04 -28.22
C THR A 32 -8.83 11.45 -27.09
N ILE A 33 -7.50 11.57 -27.18
CA ILE A 33 -6.59 11.13 -26.10
C ILE A 33 -6.89 11.88 -24.82
N ILE A 34 -7.00 13.21 -24.86
CA ILE A 34 -7.30 14.01 -23.66
C ILE A 34 -8.63 13.58 -23.04
N HIS A 35 -9.67 13.41 -23.86
CA HIS A 35 -11.01 13.04 -23.39
C HIS A 35 -11.05 11.68 -22.67
N HIS A 36 -10.28 10.68 -23.14
CA HIS A 36 -10.30 9.33 -22.58
C HIS A 36 -9.19 9.04 -21.57
N ALA A 37 -8.07 9.77 -21.60
CA ALA A 37 -6.98 9.62 -20.64
C ALA A 37 -7.24 10.39 -19.33
N PHE A 38 -7.98 11.50 -19.39
CA PHE A 38 -8.20 12.40 -18.26
C PHE A 38 -9.69 12.52 -17.96
N VAL A 39 -10.21 11.54 -17.21
CA VAL A 39 -11.64 11.49 -16.88
C VAL A 39 -11.96 12.30 -15.62
N PRO A 40 -13.05 13.09 -15.61
CA PRO A 40 -13.39 13.95 -14.47
C PRO A 40 -14.12 13.23 -13.33
N ARG A 41 -14.56 11.97 -13.55
CA ARG A 41 -15.33 11.19 -12.57
C ARG A 41 -14.95 9.72 -12.63
N ILE A 42 -15.03 9.06 -11.49
CA ILE A 42 -14.62 7.66 -11.37
C ILE A 42 -15.47 6.72 -12.22
N ASN A 43 -16.77 6.99 -12.38
CA ASN A 43 -17.67 6.17 -13.18
C ASN A 43 -17.43 6.25 -14.70
N LEU A 44 -16.50 7.10 -15.14
CA LEU A 44 -16.10 7.24 -16.54
C LEU A 44 -14.79 6.50 -16.86
N VAL A 45 -14.15 5.89 -15.87
CA VAL A 45 -12.98 5.05 -16.11
C VAL A 45 -13.38 3.73 -16.79
N PHE A 46 -12.43 3.12 -17.50
CA PHE A 46 -12.69 1.98 -18.38
C PHE A 46 -13.30 0.76 -17.68
N ALA A 47 -13.06 0.58 -16.38
CA ALA A 47 -13.62 -0.51 -15.58
C ALA A 47 -15.16 -0.58 -15.63
N PHE A 48 -15.85 0.56 -15.78
CA PHE A 48 -17.32 0.59 -15.86
C PHE A 48 -17.84 0.17 -17.24
N ASP A 49 -17.05 0.36 -18.29
CA ASP A 49 -17.40 -0.02 -19.67
C ASP A 49 -16.93 -1.45 -20.03
N TYR A 50 -16.01 -2.03 -19.25
CA TYR A 50 -15.39 -3.31 -19.58
C TYR A 50 -16.31 -4.52 -19.33
N LYS A 51 -16.92 -5.01 -20.42
CA LYS A 51 -17.93 -6.11 -20.39
C LYS A 51 -17.44 -7.47 -20.88
N GLN A 52 -16.14 -7.67 -21.12
CA GLN A 52 -15.69 -8.94 -21.73
C GLN A 52 -16.00 -10.15 -20.83
N PRO A 53 -16.71 -11.17 -21.35
CA PRO A 53 -16.88 -12.43 -20.63
C PRO A 53 -15.51 -13.12 -20.49
N SER A 54 -15.26 -13.71 -19.32
CA SER A 54 -14.04 -14.50 -19.10
C SER A 54 -14.03 -15.66 -20.11
N PRO A 55 -12.96 -15.83 -20.91
CA PRO A 55 -12.84 -17.00 -21.79
C PRO A 55 -12.61 -18.30 -21.00
N PHE A 56 -12.34 -18.21 -19.69
CA PHE A 56 -12.15 -19.33 -18.79
C PHE A 56 -13.35 -19.47 -17.84
N PRO A 57 -13.85 -20.71 -17.60
CA PRO A 57 -14.93 -20.94 -16.64
C PRO A 57 -14.56 -20.42 -15.26
N GLU A 58 -15.56 -20.03 -14.47
CA GLU A 58 -15.40 -19.64 -13.07
C GLU A 58 -14.89 -20.87 -12.28
N GLU A 59 -13.58 -21.08 -12.26
CA GLU A 59 -12.99 -21.98 -11.28
C GLU A 59 -13.21 -21.38 -9.90
N SER A 60 -13.70 -22.20 -8.98
CA SER A 60 -13.92 -21.88 -7.57
C SER A 60 -12.57 -21.75 -6.87
N GLU A 61 -11.74 -20.79 -7.25
CA GLU A 61 -10.52 -20.46 -6.53
C GLU A 61 -10.89 -19.74 -5.23
N ASN A 62 -10.20 -20.11 -4.15
CA ASN A 62 -10.38 -19.55 -2.82
C ASN A 62 -10.31 -18.02 -2.89
N HIS A 63 -11.43 -17.36 -2.60
CA HIS A 63 -11.49 -15.91 -2.57
C HIS A 63 -10.57 -15.38 -1.47
N SER A 64 -9.54 -14.61 -1.84
CA SER A 64 -8.76 -13.79 -0.92
C SER A 64 -9.72 -12.93 -0.08
N LEU A 65 -9.51 -12.88 1.25
CA LEU A 65 -10.39 -12.14 2.16
C LEU A 65 -10.41 -10.66 1.74
N LEU A 66 -11.60 -10.13 1.44
CA LEU A 66 -11.75 -8.74 0.98
C LEU A 66 -11.85 -7.73 2.13
N PHE A 67 -11.95 -8.22 3.38
CA PHE A 67 -12.10 -7.42 4.60
C PHE A 67 -13.31 -6.46 4.55
N THR A 68 -14.38 -6.93 3.91
CA THR A 68 -15.64 -6.19 3.80
C THR A 68 -16.65 -6.63 4.86
N ARG A 69 -16.47 -7.83 5.42
CA ARG A 69 -17.37 -8.44 6.41
C ARG A 69 -16.63 -8.73 7.70
N SER A 70 -17.37 -8.76 8.82
CA SER A 70 -16.79 -9.04 10.14
C SER A 70 -16.07 -10.39 10.19
N CYS A 71 -16.61 -11.42 9.53
CA CYS A 71 -16.01 -12.75 9.48
C CYS A 71 -14.62 -12.76 8.83
N ASP A 72 -14.34 -11.84 7.91
CA ASP A 72 -13.03 -11.73 7.27
C ASP A 72 -11.98 -11.24 8.29
N TRP A 73 -12.36 -10.26 9.14
CA TRP A 73 -11.52 -9.76 10.24
C TRP A 73 -11.36 -10.76 11.38
N GLU A 74 -12.43 -11.49 11.71
CA GLU A 74 -12.40 -12.58 12.72
C GLU A 74 -11.44 -13.70 12.29
N ALA A 75 -11.50 -14.11 11.01
CA ALA A 75 -10.61 -15.13 10.47
C ALA A 75 -9.14 -14.70 10.54
N GLU A 76 -8.83 -13.43 10.28
CA GLU A 76 -7.47 -12.91 10.36
C GLU A 76 -6.96 -12.81 11.81
N LEU A 77 -7.83 -12.42 12.76
CA LEU A 77 -7.53 -12.46 14.19
C LEU A 77 -7.25 -13.89 14.67
N GLU A 78 -8.05 -14.86 14.23
CA GLU A 78 -7.89 -16.27 14.57
C GLU A 78 -6.57 -16.83 13.99
N ARG A 79 -6.22 -16.46 12.76
CA ARG A 79 -4.94 -16.81 12.13
C ARG A 79 -3.75 -16.27 12.92
N CYS A 80 -3.80 -15.00 13.32
CA CYS A 80 -2.75 -14.34 14.10
C CYS A 80 -2.67 -14.85 15.55
N LYS A 81 -3.76 -15.41 16.09
CA LYS A 81 -3.90 -15.85 17.49
C LYS A 81 -3.57 -14.74 18.50
N CYS A 82 -3.86 -13.49 18.14
CA CYS A 82 -3.55 -12.34 18.98
C CYS A 82 -4.70 -12.08 19.98
N PRO A 83 -4.45 -12.17 21.31
CA PRO A 83 -5.48 -11.92 22.32
C PRO A 83 -5.78 -10.43 22.50
N GLY A 84 -6.93 -10.11 23.10
CA GLY A 84 -7.24 -8.75 23.56
C GLY A 84 -7.87 -7.81 22.51
N TRP A 85 -8.23 -8.35 21.33
CA TRP A 85 -8.84 -7.61 20.22
C TRP A 85 -10.20 -8.17 19.84
N ARG A 86 -11.09 -7.30 19.34
CA ARG A 86 -12.43 -7.65 18.85
C ARG A 86 -12.74 -6.92 17.55
N VAL A 87 -13.61 -7.50 16.74
CA VAL A 87 -14.24 -6.77 15.63
C VAL A 87 -15.31 -5.82 16.18
N THR A 88 -15.32 -4.60 15.68
CA THR A 88 -16.37 -3.59 15.95
C THR A 88 -17.21 -3.36 14.70
N LEU A 89 -18.49 -3.06 14.93
CA LEU A 89 -19.46 -2.61 13.92
C LEU A 89 -19.80 -1.13 14.11
N ALA A 90 -19.01 -0.39 14.90
CA ALA A 90 -19.26 1.03 15.20
C ALA A 90 -19.30 1.92 13.94
N ASN A 91 -18.69 1.47 12.84
CA ASN A 91 -18.64 2.18 11.58
C ASN A 91 -19.60 1.63 10.52
N GLU A 92 -20.66 0.90 10.92
CA GLU A 92 -21.73 0.50 10.00
C GLU A 92 -22.26 1.73 9.25
N LYS A 93 -22.44 1.62 7.93
CA LYS A 93 -22.81 2.72 7.02
C LYS A 93 -21.83 3.89 7.03
N PHE A 94 -20.59 3.67 7.46
CA PHE A 94 -19.51 4.66 7.48
C PHE A 94 -19.79 5.88 8.37
N LEU A 95 -20.60 5.72 9.42
CA LEU A 95 -21.05 6.82 10.28
C LEU A 95 -19.96 7.34 11.24
N LEU A 96 -18.99 6.49 11.59
CA LEU A 96 -17.88 6.86 12.47
C LEU A 96 -16.75 7.53 11.69
N CYS A 97 -16.35 6.91 10.56
CA CYS A 97 -15.26 7.34 9.72
C CYS A 97 -15.45 6.86 8.27
N GLU A 98 -15.47 7.80 7.33
CA GLU A 98 -15.76 7.53 5.91
C GLU A 98 -14.66 6.78 5.16
N SER A 99 -13.44 6.80 5.70
CA SER A 99 -12.26 6.19 5.09
C SER A 99 -11.88 4.84 5.71
N LEU A 100 -12.54 4.44 6.80
CA LEU A 100 -12.41 3.10 7.38
C LEU A 100 -13.48 2.16 6.80
N PRO A 101 -13.26 0.83 6.85
CA PRO A 101 -14.29 -0.13 6.47
C PRO A 101 -15.43 -0.15 7.49
N GLU A 102 -16.60 -0.72 7.12
CA GLU A 102 -17.77 -0.75 8.01
C GLU A 102 -17.52 -1.52 9.30
N CYS A 103 -16.61 -2.50 9.24
CA CYS A 103 -16.14 -3.25 10.38
C CYS A 103 -14.61 -3.31 10.35
N PHE A 104 -14.00 -3.23 11.53
CA PHE A 104 -12.55 -3.31 11.73
C PHE A 104 -12.26 -3.77 13.17
N VAL A 105 -10.99 -3.86 13.54
CA VAL A 105 -10.56 -4.45 14.81
C VAL A 105 -10.07 -3.38 15.80
N VAL A 106 -10.52 -3.49 17.04
CA VAL A 106 -10.20 -2.58 18.17
C VAL A 106 -9.91 -3.37 19.45
N PRO A 107 -9.27 -2.77 20.48
CA PRO A 107 -9.11 -3.41 21.78
C PRO A 107 -10.45 -3.89 22.35
N SER A 108 -10.51 -5.12 22.86
CA SER A 108 -11.75 -5.73 23.37
C SER A 108 -12.38 -4.96 24.54
N ILE A 109 -11.57 -4.18 25.25
CA ILE A 109 -12.01 -3.35 26.37
C ILE A 109 -12.79 -2.10 25.94
N LEU A 110 -12.59 -1.62 24.71
CA LEU A 110 -13.32 -0.47 24.20
C LEU A 110 -14.71 -0.91 23.76
N LEU A 111 -15.74 -0.20 24.19
CA LEU A 111 -17.09 -0.31 23.65
C LEU A 111 -17.26 0.66 22.47
N ASP A 112 -18.24 0.41 21.60
CA ASP A 112 -18.49 1.26 20.43
C ASP A 112 -18.83 2.72 20.83
N MET A 113 -19.44 2.93 22.01
CA MET A 113 -19.63 4.27 22.58
C MET A 113 -18.31 5.01 22.88
N ASN A 114 -17.25 4.28 23.27
CA ASN A 114 -15.93 4.89 23.47
C ASN A 114 -15.35 5.35 22.14
N LEU A 115 -15.48 4.53 21.09
CA LEU A 115 -15.04 4.88 19.74
C LEU A 115 -15.77 6.12 19.22
N ASN A 116 -17.11 6.15 19.32
CA ASN A 116 -17.94 7.30 18.93
C ASN A 116 -17.56 8.59 19.67
N LYS A 117 -17.21 8.48 20.95
CA LYS A 117 -16.78 9.63 21.76
C LYS A 117 -15.42 10.15 21.33
N SER A 118 -14.48 9.27 21.01
CA SER A 118 -13.10 9.66 20.73
C SER A 118 -12.82 9.98 19.26
N ALA A 119 -13.59 9.42 18.31
CA ALA A 119 -13.38 9.65 16.89
C ALA A 119 -13.28 11.14 16.50
N PRO A 120 -14.11 12.07 17.00
CA PRO A 120 -13.99 13.51 16.73
C PRO A 120 -12.65 14.14 17.13
N HIS A 121 -11.84 13.45 17.95
CA HIS A 121 -10.53 13.93 18.39
C HIS A 121 -9.40 13.57 17.44
N PHE A 122 -9.62 12.62 16.54
CA PHE A 122 -8.61 12.15 15.58
C PHE A 122 -8.86 12.75 14.21
N ALA A 123 -7.79 13.13 13.51
CA ALA A 123 -7.90 13.64 12.15
C ALA A 123 -8.60 12.60 11.23
N GLY A 124 -9.54 13.10 10.41
CA GLY A 124 -10.40 12.27 9.58
C GLY A 124 -11.34 11.32 10.34
N HIS A 125 -11.52 11.51 11.65
CA HIS A 125 -12.26 10.62 12.56
C HIS A 125 -11.67 9.20 12.69
N ARG A 126 -10.39 9.03 12.33
CA ARG A 126 -9.74 7.71 12.23
C ARG A 126 -9.17 7.27 13.58
N VAL A 127 -10.00 6.58 14.35
CA VAL A 127 -9.61 5.95 15.62
C VAL A 127 -8.53 4.88 15.43
N PRO A 128 -7.75 4.56 16.48
CA PRO A 128 -6.74 3.51 16.38
C PRO A 128 -7.34 2.18 15.97
N THR A 129 -6.77 1.59 14.93
CA THR A 129 -7.25 0.37 14.30
C THR A 129 -6.13 -0.67 14.32
N TRP A 130 -6.46 -1.87 14.78
CA TRP A 130 -5.53 -2.99 14.76
C TRP A 130 -5.22 -3.39 13.33
N SER A 131 -3.95 -3.70 13.08
CA SER A 131 -3.46 -4.11 11.78
C SER A 131 -2.96 -5.55 11.81
N TRP A 132 -2.14 -5.92 12.80
CA TRP A 132 -1.61 -7.27 12.98
C TRP A 132 -1.16 -7.47 14.43
N GLY A 133 -0.98 -8.72 14.85
CA GLY A 133 -0.39 -8.99 16.16
C GLY A 133 0.14 -10.40 16.32
N MET A 134 1.06 -10.54 17.26
CA MET A 134 1.71 -11.79 17.62
C MET A 134 0.83 -12.57 18.61
N SER A 135 1.03 -13.88 18.67
CA SER A 135 0.40 -14.74 19.68
C SER A 135 0.80 -14.38 21.13
N SER A 136 1.87 -13.60 21.31
CA SER A 136 2.27 -13.04 22.61
C SER A 136 1.40 -11.86 23.08
N GLY A 137 0.62 -11.26 22.17
CA GLY A 137 -0.23 -10.09 22.41
C GLY A 137 0.36 -8.75 21.95
N ALA A 138 1.65 -8.70 21.60
CA ALA A 138 2.23 -7.51 20.97
C ALA A 138 1.61 -7.29 19.59
N SER A 139 1.20 -6.06 19.30
CA SER A 139 0.41 -5.74 18.11
C SER A 139 0.91 -4.51 17.39
N ILE A 140 0.53 -4.38 16.12
CA ILE A 140 0.66 -3.19 15.29
C ILE A 140 -0.70 -2.51 15.25
N VAL A 141 -0.71 -1.22 15.57
CA VAL A 141 -1.90 -0.37 15.50
C VAL A 141 -1.61 0.82 14.61
N ARG A 142 -2.54 1.16 13.73
CA ARG A 142 -2.48 2.40 12.95
C ARG A 142 -3.44 3.40 13.58
N MET A 143 -2.97 4.62 13.79
CA MET A 143 -3.70 5.66 14.50
C MET A 143 -3.51 6.98 13.75
N ALA A 144 -4.59 7.73 13.55
CA ALA A 144 -4.46 9.09 13.05
C ALA A 144 -3.87 10.01 14.14
N ALA A 145 -3.26 11.12 13.75
CA ALA A 145 -2.89 12.15 14.70
C ALA A 145 -4.13 12.77 15.36
N LEU A 146 -3.94 13.49 16.45
CA LEU A 146 -5.00 14.35 16.99
C LEU A 146 -5.33 15.43 15.96
N ASP A 147 -6.62 15.75 15.81
CA ASP A 147 -7.05 16.85 14.97
C ASP A 147 -6.35 18.15 15.43
N ALA A 148 -5.79 18.91 14.49
CA ALA A 148 -5.02 20.11 14.79
C ALA A 148 -5.80 21.16 15.59
N ASN A 149 -7.14 21.13 15.53
CA ASN A 149 -8.00 22.04 16.28
C ASN A 149 -8.23 21.62 17.74
N ILE A 150 -7.74 20.45 18.15
CA ILE A 150 -8.01 19.84 19.45
C ILE A 150 -6.72 19.74 20.27
N SER A 151 -6.64 20.54 21.33
CA SER A 151 -5.51 20.49 22.27
C SER A 151 -5.68 19.44 23.39
N ASP A 152 -6.88 18.89 23.58
CA ASP A 152 -7.17 17.92 24.64
C ASP A 152 -6.72 16.50 24.23
N SER A 153 -5.62 16.03 24.84
CA SER A 153 -5.07 14.69 24.60
C SER A 153 -5.83 13.56 25.30
N ARG A 154 -6.79 13.85 26.19
CA ARG A 154 -7.42 12.82 27.05
C ARG A 154 -8.00 11.65 26.26
N GLN A 155 -8.62 11.91 25.11
CA GLN A 155 -9.19 10.83 24.31
C GLN A 155 -8.09 9.97 23.65
N LYS A 156 -6.97 10.57 23.24
CA LYS A 156 -5.78 9.81 22.80
C LYS A 156 -5.22 8.97 23.94
N ASP A 157 -5.10 9.53 25.14
CA ASP A 157 -4.56 8.82 26.30
C ASP A 157 -5.43 7.62 26.70
N VAL A 158 -6.77 7.78 26.67
CA VAL A 158 -7.73 6.68 26.89
C VAL A 158 -7.57 5.58 25.84
N MET A 159 -7.40 5.95 24.58
CA MET A 159 -7.20 5.00 23.49
C MET A 159 -5.87 4.25 23.61
N VAL A 160 -4.80 4.97 23.93
CA VAL A 160 -3.46 4.41 24.14
C VAL A 160 -3.43 3.46 25.35
N ASP A 161 -4.10 3.82 26.45
CA ASP A 161 -4.26 2.92 27.61
C ASP A 161 -4.99 1.63 27.22
N ALA A 162 -6.07 1.74 26.44
CA ALA A 162 -6.81 0.57 25.97
C ALA A 162 -5.96 -0.36 25.08
N ILE A 163 -5.12 0.22 24.20
CA ILE A 163 -4.17 -0.54 23.37
C ILE A 163 -3.13 -1.25 24.23
N SER A 164 -2.54 -0.54 25.21
CA SER A 164 -1.60 -1.14 26.16
C SER A 164 -2.22 -2.35 26.87
N ARG A 165 -3.46 -2.19 27.35
CA ARG A 165 -4.20 -3.21 28.08
C ARG A 165 -4.74 -4.36 27.23
N ALA A 166 -4.71 -4.25 25.90
CA ALA A 166 -5.01 -5.36 25.01
C ALA A 166 -3.93 -6.45 25.07
N SER A 167 -2.67 -6.06 25.31
CA SER A 167 -1.58 -7.02 25.51
C SER A 167 -1.66 -7.66 26.90
N PRO A 168 -1.50 -8.99 27.03
CA PRO A 168 -1.47 -9.67 28.33
C PRO A 168 -0.40 -9.13 29.29
N ARG A 169 0.70 -8.59 28.74
CA ARG A 169 1.80 -8.02 29.53
C ARG A 169 1.59 -6.57 29.94
N GLN A 170 0.65 -5.86 29.30
CA GLN A 170 0.31 -4.46 29.58
C GLN A 170 1.55 -3.54 29.59
N LEU A 171 2.52 -3.82 28.71
CA LEU A 171 3.70 -2.99 28.55
C LEU A 171 3.31 -1.65 27.91
N PRO A 172 4.02 -0.55 28.24
CA PRO A 172 3.83 0.71 27.54
C PRO A 172 3.95 0.54 26.03
N VAL A 173 3.05 1.18 25.27
CA VAL A 173 3.13 1.13 23.81
C VAL A 173 4.26 2.02 23.31
N HIS A 174 4.89 1.62 22.21
CA HIS A 174 5.83 2.47 21.48
C HIS A 174 5.09 3.18 20.34
N ILE A 175 5.15 4.52 20.28
CA ILE A 175 4.46 5.31 19.25
C ILE A 175 5.51 5.90 18.29
N PHE A 176 5.45 5.51 17.03
CA PHE A 176 6.18 6.17 15.95
C PHE A 176 5.33 7.32 15.42
N ASP A 177 5.78 8.55 15.63
CA ASP A 177 5.16 9.76 15.06
C ASP A 177 5.71 9.98 13.64
N LEU A 178 4.99 9.47 12.65
CA LEU A 178 5.43 9.45 11.25
C LEU A 178 5.44 10.84 10.62
N ASP A 179 4.63 11.78 11.10
CA ASP A 179 4.64 13.15 10.59
C ASP A 179 5.96 13.87 10.96
N GLN A 180 6.61 13.46 12.05
CA GLN A 180 7.92 13.98 12.46
C GLN A 180 9.08 13.16 11.87
N LEU A 181 8.88 11.85 11.74
CA LEU A 181 9.93 10.92 11.37
C LEU A 181 10.10 10.78 9.85
N CYS A 182 9.02 10.87 9.09
CA CYS A 182 9.00 10.47 7.69
C CYS A 182 8.88 11.66 6.71
N PRO A 183 9.26 11.47 5.43
CA PRO A 183 8.96 12.46 4.39
C PRO A 183 7.45 12.67 4.22
N SER A 184 7.04 13.88 3.87
CA SER A 184 5.64 14.14 3.51
C SER A 184 5.25 13.45 2.19
N VAL A 185 3.96 13.28 1.95
CA VAL A 185 3.41 12.78 0.67
C VAL A 185 3.98 13.55 -0.52
N LYS A 186 4.08 14.87 -0.39
CA LYS A 186 4.68 15.78 -1.38
C LYS A 186 6.17 15.57 -1.57
N ASP A 187 6.92 15.30 -0.50
CA ASP A 187 8.34 15.01 -0.60
C ASP A 187 8.60 13.71 -1.38
N VAL A 188 7.80 12.67 -1.12
CA VAL A 188 7.87 11.40 -1.87
C VAL A 188 7.55 11.63 -3.35
N GLN A 189 6.53 12.43 -3.68
CA GLN A 189 6.21 12.77 -5.07
C GLN A 189 7.37 13.51 -5.76
N ASN A 190 7.93 14.53 -5.10
CA ASN A 190 9.05 15.28 -5.66
C ASN A 190 10.30 14.41 -5.86
N SER A 191 10.58 13.50 -4.92
CA SER A 191 11.65 12.52 -5.01
C SER A 191 11.47 11.61 -6.23
N PHE A 192 10.27 11.06 -6.41
CA PHE A 192 9.94 10.24 -7.56
C PHE A 192 10.03 10.98 -8.89
N LEU A 193 9.55 12.22 -8.98
CA LEU A 193 9.65 13.01 -10.21
C LEU A 193 11.11 13.25 -10.60
N LYS A 194 11.99 13.57 -9.64
CA LYS A 194 13.43 13.69 -9.89
C LYS A 194 14.05 12.38 -10.36
N LEU A 195 13.68 11.27 -9.72
CA LEU A 195 14.16 9.94 -10.11
C LEU A 195 13.72 9.57 -11.53
N ARG A 196 12.46 9.81 -11.84
CA ARG A 196 11.89 9.61 -13.17
C ARG A 196 12.63 10.41 -14.22
N ASP A 197 12.83 11.70 -13.97
CA ASP A 197 13.52 12.59 -14.91
C ASP A 197 15.01 12.21 -15.07
N LEU A 198 15.65 11.63 -14.04
CA LEU A 198 17.01 11.07 -14.13
C LEU A 198 17.05 9.82 -15.02
N CYS A 199 16.07 8.92 -14.89
CA CYS A 199 15.99 7.68 -15.67
C CYS A 199 15.50 7.89 -17.11
N MET A 200 15.00 9.08 -17.45
CA MET A 200 14.35 9.36 -18.75
C MET A 200 14.96 10.55 -19.48
N PRO A 201 16.23 10.44 -19.92
CA PRO A 201 16.84 11.49 -20.74
C PRO A 201 16.14 11.58 -22.09
N SER A 202 15.80 12.80 -22.49
CA SER A 202 15.09 13.08 -23.75
C SER A 202 16.03 13.02 -24.96
N THR A 203 17.34 13.15 -24.75
CA THR A 203 18.34 13.09 -25.82
C THR A 203 19.56 12.24 -25.43
N PRO A 204 20.31 11.70 -26.42
CA PRO A 204 21.56 11.01 -26.14
C PRO A 204 22.61 11.90 -25.44
N GLN A 205 22.63 13.21 -25.74
CA GLN A 205 23.53 14.15 -25.07
C GLN A 205 23.21 14.26 -23.59
N GLU A 206 21.93 14.48 -23.26
CA GLU A 206 21.44 14.55 -21.89
C GLU A 206 21.72 13.24 -21.12
N PHE A 207 21.59 12.08 -21.78
CA PHE A 207 21.94 10.79 -21.20
C PHE A 207 23.42 10.78 -20.75
N TRP A 208 24.37 11.12 -21.63
CA TRP A 208 25.79 11.08 -21.30
C TRP A 208 26.20 12.11 -20.25
N GLU A 209 25.58 13.30 -20.27
CA GLU A 209 25.79 14.32 -19.23
C GLU A 209 25.35 13.80 -17.86
N LYS A 210 24.15 13.22 -17.78
CA LYS A 210 23.60 12.64 -16.54
C LYS A 210 24.36 11.42 -16.06
N ASP A 211 24.82 10.56 -16.99
CA ASP A 211 25.51 9.30 -16.68
C ASP A 211 26.87 9.54 -16.00
N SER A 212 27.60 10.58 -16.42
CA SER A 212 28.91 10.94 -15.83
C SER A 212 28.87 11.24 -14.33
N ASN A 213 27.72 11.72 -13.81
CA ASN A 213 27.48 12.03 -12.41
C ASN A 213 26.25 11.29 -11.86
N TYR A 214 25.95 10.10 -12.40
CA TYR A 214 24.69 9.39 -12.14
C TYR A 214 24.40 9.19 -10.66
N LEU A 215 25.40 8.72 -9.88
CA LEU A 215 25.23 8.45 -8.46
C LEU A 215 24.93 9.72 -7.65
N THR A 216 25.59 10.84 -7.96
CA THR A 216 25.30 12.14 -7.33
C THR A 216 23.89 12.62 -7.67
N HIS A 217 23.45 12.46 -8.92
CA HIS A 217 22.10 12.80 -9.31
C HIS A 217 21.08 11.88 -8.62
N LEU A 218 21.37 10.59 -8.51
CA LEU A 218 20.52 9.61 -7.84
C LEU A 218 20.35 9.95 -6.34
N ASP A 219 21.44 10.23 -5.64
CA ASP A 219 21.41 10.65 -4.23
C ASP A 219 20.56 11.92 -4.05
N SER A 220 20.68 12.88 -4.97
CA SER A 220 19.89 14.12 -4.94
C SER A 220 18.36 13.93 -5.11
N THR A 221 17.93 12.77 -5.62
CA THR A 221 16.50 12.40 -5.68
C THR A 221 15.95 12.12 -4.29
N LYS A 222 16.77 11.57 -3.38
CA LYS A 222 16.39 11.03 -2.06
C LYS A 222 15.49 9.80 -2.10
N TRP A 223 15.28 9.17 -3.25
CA TRP A 223 14.40 7.98 -3.34
C TRP A 223 14.93 6.81 -2.52
N LEU A 224 16.21 6.46 -2.71
CA LEU A 224 16.87 5.40 -1.95
C LEU A 224 16.95 5.73 -0.44
N LEU A 225 17.11 7.02 -0.09
CA LEU A 225 17.04 7.47 1.30
C LEU A 225 15.68 7.17 1.94
N TYR A 226 14.57 7.41 1.21
CA TYR A 226 13.22 7.13 1.72
C TYR A 226 12.93 5.63 1.82
N ILE A 227 13.42 4.82 0.88
CA ILE A 227 13.36 3.35 0.96
C ILE A 227 14.13 2.85 2.19
N SER A 228 15.37 3.29 2.34
CA SER A 228 16.23 2.95 3.47
C SER A 228 15.57 3.30 4.79
N PHE A 229 15.01 4.51 4.87
CA PHE A 229 14.29 4.97 6.04
C PHE A 229 13.12 4.04 6.39
N CYS A 230 12.24 3.75 5.42
CA CYS A 230 11.08 2.88 5.64
C CYS A 230 11.50 1.50 6.16
N LEU A 231 12.55 0.92 5.58
CA LEU A 231 13.01 -0.42 5.95
C LEU A 231 13.71 -0.45 7.31
N ASN A 232 14.48 0.57 7.66
CA ASN A 232 15.08 0.70 8.99
C ASN A 232 14.02 0.91 10.09
N THR A 233 13.03 1.78 9.86
CA THR A 233 11.94 1.99 10.82
C THR A 233 11.08 0.74 10.98
N ALA A 234 10.82 0.01 9.89
CA ALA A 234 10.12 -1.27 9.97
C ALA A 234 10.94 -2.32 10.75
N LEU A 235 12.26 -2.37 10.57
CA LEU A 235 13.14 -3.26 11.33
C LEU A 235 13.14 -2.93 12.83
N GLU A 236 13.20 -1.64 13.18
CA GLU A 236 13.10 -1.17 14.55
C GLU A 236 11.73 -1.54 15.18
N ALA A 237 10.64 -1.26 14.48
CA ALA A 237 9.29 -1.64 14.92
C ALA A 237 9.15 -3.17 15.09
N ALA A 238 9.75 -3.96 14.21
CA ALA A 238 9.79 -5.42 14.32
C ALA A 238 10.52 -5.86 15.60
N SER A 239 11.63 -5.20 15.97
CA SER A 239 12.37 -5.49 17.20
C SER A 239 11.53 -5.24 18.45
N PHE A 240 10.79 -4.14 18.51
CA PHE A 240 9.86 -3.85 19.62
C PHE A 240 8.79 -4.95 19.76
N LEU A 241 8.21 -5.42 18.65
CA LEU A 241 7.22 -6.50 18.68
C LEU A 241 7.81 -7.81 19.20
N LEU A 242 9.03 -8.17 18.77
CA LEU A 242 9.75 -9.36 19.25
C LEU A 242 10.04 -9.27 20.76
N ASP A 243 10.30 -8.06 21.27
CA ASP A 243 10.40 -7.76 22.71
C ASP A 243 9.05 -7.68 23.43
N ASN A 244 7.96 -7.99 22.73
CA ASN A 244 6.58 -8.00 23.20
C ASN A 244 5.98 -6.61 23.49
N THR A 245 6.53 -5.57 22.87
CA THR A 245 6.04 -4.20 22.94
C THR A 245 5.10 -3.92 21.78
N THR A 246 3.88 -3.46 22.08
CA THR A 246 2.92 -3.04 21.04
C THR A 246 3.38 -1.73 20.41
N VAL A 247 3.33 -1.69 19.07
CA VAL A 247 3.75 -0.54 18.27
C VAL A 247 2.54 0.17 17.68
N VAL A 248 2.55 1.50 17.74
CA VAL A 248 1.54 2.37 17.14
C VAL A 248 2.19 3.25 16.09
N PHE A 249 1.75 3.13 14.84
CA PHE A 249 2.11 4.06 13.77
C PHE A 249 1.10 5.22 13.74
N SER A 250 1.55 6.40 14.18
CA SER A 250 0.77 7.63 14.21
C SER A 250 1.13 8.50 13.00
N GLU A 251 0.16 8.90 12.20
CA GLU A 251 0.33 9.76 11.02
C GLU A 251 -0.92 10.62 10.89
N HIS A 252 -0.85 11.82 10.30
CA HIS A 252 -1.96 12.78 10.26
C HIS A 252 -3.33 12.11 10.05
N GLU A 253 -3.54 11.38 8.95
CA GLU A 253 -4.73 10.54 8.77
C GLU A 253 -4.46 9.03 8.86
N GLY A 254 -3.21 8.59 8.99
CA GLY A 254 -2.91 7.15 9.07
C GLY A 254 -3.32 6.36 7.82
N ARG A 255 -3.08 6.90 6.62
CA ARG A 255 -3.49 6.30 5.33
C ARG A 255 -2.35 6.06 4.34
N ASP A 256 -1.17 6.63 4.56
CA ASP A 256 -0.06 6.62 3.61
C ASP A 256 1.12 5.81 4.16
N LEU A 257 2.09 6.44 4.81
CA LEU A 257 3.31 5.79 5.28
C LEU A 257 3.07 4.84 6.45
N SER A 258 2.00 5.07 7.22
CA SER A 258 1.53 4.09 8.20
C SER A 258 1.17 2.74 7.56
N ALA A 259 0.66 2.73 6.31
CA ALA A 259 0.40 1.50 5.55
C ALA A 259 1.71 0.84 5.10
N VAL A 260 2.68 1.65 4.64
CA VAL A 260 4.02 1.18 4.24
C VAL A 260 4.68 0.45 5.40
N LEU A 261 4.86 1.13 6.53
CA LEU A 261 5.59 0.58 7.69
C LEU A 261 4.86 -0.62 8.29
N SER A 262 3.54 -0.54 8.44
CA SER A 262 2.74 -1.66 8.93
C SER A 262 2.90 -2.90 8.04
N SER A 263 2.84 -2.73 6.72
CA SER A 263 2.98 -3.83 5.76
C SER A 263 4.40 -4.43 5.77
N LEU A 264 5.42 -3.59 5.89
CA LEU A 264 6.82 -4.03 5.96
C LEU A 264 7.11 -4.83 7.23
N VAL A 265 6.64 -4.37 8.39
CA VAL A 265 6.80 -5.13 9.64
C VAL A 265 6.10 -6.49 9.54
N GLN A 266 4.87 -6.50 9.00
CA GLN A 266 4.11 -7.73 8.81
C GLN A 266 4.82 -8.73 7.91
N ILE A 267 5.35 -8.30 6.76
CA ILE A 267 6.05 -9.21 5.84
C ILE A 267 7.41 -9.68 6.38
N MET A 268 8.07 -8.86 7.19
CA MET A 268 9.30 -9.22 7.91
C MET A 268 9.03 -10.29 8.97
N LEU A 269 7.91 -10.23 9.70
CA LEU A 269 7.62 -11.11 10.83
C LEU A 269 6.76 -12.34 10.50
N ASP A 270 5.91 -12.27 9.48
CA ASP A 270 4.92 -13.31 9.16
C ASP A 270 5.16 -13.89 7.75
N PRO A 271 5.72 -15.11 7.65
CA PRO A 271 6.01 -15.76 6.38
C PRO A 271 4.78 -16.00 5.50
N VAL A 272 3.56 -15.99 6.06
CA VAL A 272 2.32 -16.14 5.28
C VAL A 272 2.26 -15.04 4.22
N TYR A 273 2.60 -13.80 4.56
CA TYR A 273 2.56 -12.66 3.64
C TYR A 273 3.62 -12.68 2.54
N ARG A 274 4.54 -13.65 2.56
CA ARG A 274 5.56 -13.84 1.51
C ARG A 274 5.10 -14.80 0.41
N THR A 275 3.90 -15.38 0.56
CA THR A 275 3.21 -16.17 -0.46
C THR A 275 2.37 -15.26 -1.36
N PHE A 276 1.91 -15.73 -2.52
CA PHE A 276 0.93 -15.00 -3.35
C PHE A 276 -0.30 -14.65 -2.53
N SER A 277 -1.01 -15.66 -2.02
CA SER A 277 -2.27 -15.44 -1.28
C SER A 277 -2.09 -14.54 -0.05
N GLY A 278 -0.96 -14.66 0.65
CA GLY A 278 -0.67 -13.79 1.77
C GLY A 278 -0.34 -12.36 1.36
N PHE A 279 0.43 -12.14 0.31
CA PHE A 279 0.75 -10.79 -0.15
C PHE A 279 -0.50 -10.06 -0.66
N GLU A 280 -1.38 -10.77 -1.38
CA GLU A 280 -2.70 -10.27 -1.75
C GLU A 280 -3.53 -9.91 -0.52
N LEU A 281 -3.57 -10.80 0.48
CA LEU A 281 -4.25 -10.56 1.75
C LEU A 281 -3.71 -9.30 2.48
N LEU A 282 -2.39 -9.14 2.52
CA LEU A 282 -1.72 -7.99 3.12
C LEU A 282 -2.13 -6.69 2.43
N ILE A 283 -2.06 -6.65 1.09
CA ILE A 283 -2.44 -5.46 0.31
C ILE A 283 -3.93 -5.17 0.49
N GLN A 284 -4.77 -6.20 0.38
CA GLN A 284 -6.21 -6.07 0.51
C GLN A 284 -6.62 -5.53 1.88
N LYS A 285 -5.92 -5.93 2.96
CA LYS A 285 -6.14 -5.43 4.31
C LYS A 285 -5.60 -4.01 4.51
N GLU A 286 -4.28 -3.85 4.36
CA GLU A 286 -3.57 -2.63 4.78
C GLU A 286 -3.80 -1.44 3.87
N TRP A 287 -4.06 -1.70 2.59
CA TRP A 287 -4.15 -0.64 1.59
C TRP A 287 -5.59 -0.45 1.13
N VAL A 288 -6.26 -1.53 0.72
CA VAL A 288 -7.61 -1.42 0.14
C VAL A 288 -8.67 -1.24 1.22
N ALA A 289 -8.74 -2.15 2.21
CA ALA A 289 -9.78 -2.12 3.22
C ALA A 289 -9.59 -0.97 4.23
N LEU A 290 -8.35 -0.72 4.67
CA LEU A 290 -8.03 0.40 5.56
C LEU A 290 -7.98 1.77 4.86
N GLY A 291 -8.26 1.83 3.55
CA GLY A 291 -8.62 3.08 2.86
C GLY A 291 -7.43 3.96 2.45
N HIS A 292 -6.38 3.37 1.91
CA HIS A 292 -5.36 4.14 1.20
C HIS A 292 -6.00 4.88 0.01
N PRO A 293 -5.78 6.20 -0.15
CA PRO A 293 -6.43 7.02 -1.17
C PRO A 293 -5.86 6.79 -2.59
N PHE A 294 -6.03 5.57 -3.14
CA PHE A 294 -5.47 5.21 -4.45
C PHE A 294 -5.94 6.15 -5.58
N THR A 295 -7.21 6.55 -5.58
CA THR A 295 -7.78 7.42 -6.63
C THR A 295 -7.05 8.77 -6.69
N GLU A 296 -6.81 9.39 -5.52
CA GLU A 296 -6.09 10.66 -5.43
C GLU A 296 -4.60 10.49 -5.66
N ARG A 297 -3.97 9.49 -5.02
CA ARG A 297 -2.51 9.28 -5.06
C ARG A 297 -2.00 8.91 -6.44
N HIS A 298 -2.82 8.25 -7.26
CA HIS A 298 -2.50 7.92 -8.66
C HIS A 298 -3.15 8.85 -9.68
N HIS A 299 -3.81 9.92 -9.24
CA HIS A 299 -4.47 10.88 -10.13
C HIS A 299 -5.41 10.21 -11.16
N LEU A 300 -6.19 9.21 -10.73
CA LEU A 300 -7.08 8.45 -11.62
C LEU A 300 -8.24 9.30 -12.15
N ILE A 301 -8.56 10.41 -11.48
CA ILE A 301 -9.56 11.39 -11.89
C ILE A 301 -8.95 12.79 -11.97
N SER A 302 -9.35 13.55 -12.99
CA SER A 302 -8.88 14.91 -13.22
C SER A 302 -9.63 15.92 -12.35
N GLY A 303 -8.93 16.97 -11.91
CA GLY A 303 -9.52 18.07 -11.14
C GLY A 303 -9.59 17.84 -9.62
N SER A 304 -8.99 16.75 -9.13
CA SER A 304 -8.74 16.57 -7.69
C SER A 304 -7.68 17.58 -7.22
N GLU A 305 -7.99 18.34 -6.16
CA GLU A 305 -7.02 19.20 -5.45
C GLU A 305 -6.03 18.39 -4.58
N SER A 306 -6.19 17.07 -4.51
CA SER A 306 -5.36 16.19 -3.69
C SER A 306 -3.99 15.91 -4.31
N GLU A 307 -3.02 15.65 -3.44
CA GLU A 307 -1.62 15.44 -3.81
C GLU A 307 -1.39 14.02 -4.38
N GLU A 308 -0.99 13.95 -5.66
CA GLU A 308 -0.44 12.75 -6.30
C GLU A 308 0.86 12.36 -5.58
N SER A 309 1.04 11.06 -5.31
CA SER A 309 2.29 10.54 -4.73
C SER A 309 2.40 9.02 -4.86
N PRO A 310 3.57 8.47 -5.21
CA PRO A 310 3.75 7.04 -5.46
C PRO A 310 4.03 6.27 -4.15
N ILE A 311 3.21 6.48 -3.12
CA ILE A 311 3.36 5.83 -1.81
C ILE A 311 3.30 4.30 -1.93
N PHE A 312 2.38 3.78 -2.75
CA PHE A 312 2.31 2.35 -3.00
C PHE A 312 3.54 1.83 -3.78
N LEU A 313 4.14 2.64 -4.68
CA LEU A 313 5.40 2.27 -5.33
C LEU A 313 6.55 2.20 -4.34
N LEU A 314 6.64 3.18 -3.43
CA LEU A 314 7.65 3.19 -2.38
C LEU A 314 7.59 1.89 -1.57
N PHE A 315 6.38 1.43 -1.24
CA PHE A 315 6.18 0.12 -0.64
C PHE A 315 6.66 -1.03 -1.53
N LEU A 316 6.24 -1.09 -2.79
CA LEU A 316 6.66 -2.16 -3.71
C LEU A 316 8.18 -2.20 -3.93
N ASP A 317 8.83 -1.03 -3.99
CA ASP A 317 10.29 -0.92 -4.08
C ASP A 317 10.93 -1.48 -2.80
N CYS A 318 10.41 -1.12 -1.62
CA CYS A 318 10.87 -1.73 -0.37
C CYS A 318 10.72 -3.26 -0.35
N ILE A 319 9.62 -3.80 -0.90
CA ILE A 319 9.45 -5.25 -1.03
C ILE A 319 10.48 -5.85 -2.00
N TRP A 320 10.72 -5.20 -3.14
CA TRP A 320 11.74 -5.65 -4.07
C TRP A 320 13.13 -5.68 -3.43
N GLN A 321 13.49 -4.66 -2.65
CA GLN A 321 14.74 -4.66 -1.90
C GLN A 321 14.87 -5.87 -0.93
N LEU A 322 13.76 -6.29 -0.32
CA LEU A 322 13.72 -7.48 0.52
C LEU A 322 13.85 -8.76 -0.32
N THR A 323 13.26 -8.81 -1.52
CA THR A 323 13.42 -9.95 -2.43
C THR A 323 14.86 -10.11 -2.90
N GLU A 324 15.59 -9.02 -3.12
CA GLU A 324 17.00 -9.07 -3.51
C GLU A 324 17.91 -9.53 -2.36
N GLN A 325 17.64 -9.07 -1.13
CA GLN A 325 18.41 -9.49 0.06
C GLN A 325 18.07 -10.91 0.51
N CYS A 326 16.84 -11.37 0.29
CA CYS A 326 16.36 -12.67 0.71
C CYS A 326 15.71 -13.43 -0.46
N PRO A 327 16.47 -13.83 -1.49
CA PRO A 327 15.93 -14.32 -2.76
C PRO A 327 15.16 -15.64 -2.67
N ALA A 328 15.25 -16.39 -1.58
CA ALA A 328 14.58 -17.68 -1.43
C ALA A 328 13.29 -17.63 -0.58
N VAL A 329 12.94 -16.49 0.01
CA VAL A 329 11.86 -16.42 1.04
C VAL A 329 10.53 -15.87 0.53
N PHE A 330 10.50 -15.34 -0.70
CA PHE A 330 9.29 -14.82 -1.37
C PHE A 330 8.87 -15.73 -2.51
N GLU A 331 7.58 -16.06 -2.57
CA GLU A 331 6.99 -16.90 -3.62
C GLU A 331 6.90 -16.17 -4.96
N PHE A 332 6.79 -14.85 -4.90
CA PHE A 332 6.64 -13.99 -6.06
C PHE A 332 7.95 -13.34 -6.49
N SER A 333 8.06 -13.01 -7.78
CA SER A 333 9.22 -12.38 -8.40
C SER A 333 9.00 -10.87 -8.66
N GLU A 334 10.03 -10.19 -9.15
CA GLU A 334 9.95 -8.80 -9.65
C GLU A 334 8.82 -8.59 -10.68
N THR A 335 8.61 -9.54 -11.60
CA THR A 335 7.51 -9.49 -12.58
C THR A 335 6.13 -9.32 -11.93
N TYR A 336 5.92 -9.93 -10.78
CA TYR A 336 4.66 -9.81 -10.04
C TYR A 336 4.50 -8.41 -9.45
N LEU A 337 5.56 -7.87 -8.83
CA LEU A 337 5.56 -6.52 -8.25
C LEU A 337 5.35 -5.43 -9.30
N THR A 338 6.01 -5.56 -10.46
CA THR A 338 5.84 -4.64 -11.58
C THR A 338 4.46 -4.74 -12.21
N SER A 339 3.90 -5.95 -12.35
CA SER A 339 2.51 -6.14 -12.82
C SER A 339 1.48 -5.54 -11.85
N LEU A 340 1.73 -5.63 -10.53
CA LEU A 340 0.93 -4.96 -9.52
C LEU A 340 0.99 -3.44 -9.68
N TRP A 341 2.19 -2.88 -9.86
CA TRP A 341 2.35 -1.45 -10.06
C TRP A 341 1.58 -0.94 -11.29
N ASP A 342 1.65 -1.67 -12.41
CA ASP A 342 0.91 -1.33 -13.61
C ASP A 342 -0.60 -1.38 -13.36
N SER A 343 -1.08 -2.38 -12.61
CA SER A 343 -2.50 -2.53 -12.29
C SER A 343 -3.09 -1.38 -11.46
N CYS A 344 -2.27 -0.64 -10.70
CA CYS A 344 -2.72 0.54 -9.97
C CYS A 344 -3.04 1.73 -10.89
N ARG A 345 -2.50 1.76 -12.12
CA ARG A 345 -2.77 2.80 -13.13
C ARG A 345 -3.75 2.37 -14.19
N ILE A 346 -3.80 1.08 -14.46
CA ILE A 346 -4.77 0.54 -15.41
C ILE A 346 -6.12 0.55 -14.71
N SER A 347 -7.02 1.42 -15.16
CA SER A 347 -8.37 1.54 -14.64
C SER A 347 -9.30 0.42 -15.15
N LEU A 348 -8.79 -0.81 -15.17
CA LEU A 348 -9.48 -2.04 -15.56
C LEU A 348 -10.01 -2.81 -14.35
N PHE A 349 -9.27 -2.79 -13.25
CA PHE A 349 -9.59 -3.51 -12.02
C PHE A 349 -10.11 -2.57 -10.95
N ASP A 350 -10.93 -3.12 -10.06
CA ASP A 350 -11.57 -2.36 -9.00
C ASP A 350 -10.72 -2.20 -7.73
N THR A 351 -9.68 -3.02 -7.61
CA THR A 351 -8.97 -3.25 -6.35
C THR A 351 -8.26 -1.99 -5.87
N PHE A 352 -7.71 -1.22 -6.82
CA PHE A 352 -7.00 0.04 -6.57
C PHE A 352 -7.75 1.26 -7.11
N LEU A 353 -9.05 1.12 -7.38
CA LEU A 353 -9.82 2.16 -8.07
C LEU A 353 -10.38 3.23 -7.13
N PHE A 354 -10.58 2.90 -5.85
CA PHE A 354 -11.29 3.71 -4.87
C PHE A 354 -10.41 4.05 -3.67
N SER A 355 -10.74 5.16 -3.02
CA SER A 355 -10.01 5.68 -1.84
C SER A 355 -10.52 5.14 -0.51
N SER A 356 -11.72 4.54 -0.50
CA SER A 356 -12.30 3.89 0.66
C SER A 356 -13.38 2.89 0.26
N HIS A 357 -13.76 2.03 1.21
CA HIS A 357 -14.88 1.12 1.05
C HIS A 357 -16.20 1.87 0.82
N LYS A 358 -16.39 3.05 1.43
CA LYS A 358 -17.55 3.92 1.19
C LYS A 358 -17.65 4.35 -0.27
N ASN A 359 -16.57 4.88 -0.84
CA ASN A 359 -16.57 5.34 -2.23
C ASN A 359 -16.85 4.20 -3.21
N ARG A 360 -16.29 3.02 -2.94
CA ARG A 360 -16.58 1.79 -3.70
C ARG A 360 -18.07 1.46 -3.66
N THR A 361 -18.68 1.42 -2.48
CA THR A 361 -20.10 1.09 -2.32
C THR A 361 -21.01 2.11 -3.00
N GLU A 362 -20.73 3.41 -2.86
CA GLU A 362 -21.50 4.48 -3.52
C GLU A 362 -21.42 4.40 -5.05
N ALA A 363 -20.23 4.10 -5.60
CA ALA A 363 -20.04 3.94 -7.04
C ALA A 363 -20.83 2.73 -7.59
N ILE A 364 -20.81 1.61 -6.88
CA ILE A 364 -21.59 0.41 -7.24
C ILE A 364 -23.09 0.72 -7.24
N LEU A 365 -23.58 1.36 -6.17
CA LEU A 365 -25.01 1.67 -6.03
C LEU A 365 -25.47 2.60 -7.15
N THR A 366 -24.68 3.61 -7.48
CA THR A 366 -25.01 4.58 -8.53
C THR A 366 -25.07 3.93 -9.92
N ASP A 367 -24.16 3.00 -10.23
CA ASP A 367 -24.10 2.36 -11.55
C ASP A 367 -25.06 1.17 -11.69
N SER A 368 -25.39 0.47 -10.60
CA SER A 368 -26.36 -0.64 -10.60
C SER A 368 -27.76 -0.25 -11.10
N LEU A 369 -28.09 1.05 -11.04
CA LEU A 369 -29.33 1.62 -11.58
C LEU A 369 -29.29 1.78 -13.11
N ASN A 370 -28.11 1.78 -13.73
CA ASN A 370 -27.89 2.07 -15.14
C ASN A 370 -27.25 0.92 -15.94
N SER A 371 -26.59 -0.05 -15.29
CA SER A 371 -25.85 -1.10 -15.99
C SER A 371 -25.60 -2.38 -15.15
N SER A 372 -25.31 -3.50 -15.83
CA SER A 372 -24.83 -4.77 -15.23
C SER A 372 -23.33 -4.68 -14.89
N PHE A 373 -22.97 -3.73 -14.03
CA PHE A 373 -21.60 -3.52 -13.59
C PHE A 373 -21.07 -4.75 -12.85
N SER A 374 -19.93 -5.28 -13.30
CA SER A 374 -19.24 -6.39 -12.63
C SER A 374 -17.83 -5.93 -12.28
N LEU A 375 -17.64 -5.64 -11.00
CA LEU A 375 -16.35 -5.34 -10.41
C LEU A 375 -15.39 -6.52 -10.54
N ARG A 376 -14.15 -6.23 -10.95
CA ARG A 376 -13.13 -7.25 -11.21
C ARG A 376 -11.92 -7.00 -10.37
N SER A 377 -11.67 -7.93 -9.46
CA SER A 377 -10.44 -7.96 -8.68
C SER A 377 -9.22 -8.20 -9.54
N VAL A 378 -8.15 -7.48 -9.24
CA VAL A 378 -6.82 -7.65 -9.84
C VAL A 378 -6.22 -9.02 -9.54
N TRP A 379 -6.59 -9.62 -8.39
CA TRP A 379 -6.10 -10.93 -7.93
C TRP A 379 -6.44 -12.08 -8.90
N ARG A 380 -7.34 -11.84 -9.87
CA ARG A 380 -7.65 -12.78 -10.95
C ARG A 380 -6.73 -12.59 -12.16
N TRP A 381 -5.42 -12.77 -11.95
CA TRP A 381 -4.38 -12.57 -12.97
C TRP A 381 -4.56 -13.41 -14.24
N SER A 382 -5.19 -14.58 -14.13
CA SER A 382 -5.54 -15.45 -15.27
C SER A 382 -6.50 -14.81 -16.28
N ARG A 383 -7.16 -13.71 -15.92
CA ARG A 383 -7.99 -12.92 -16.83
C ARG A 383 -7.17 -12.00 -17.74
N GLN A 384 -5.96 -11.64 -17.33
CA GLN A 384 -5.07 -10.74 -18.06
C GLN A 384 -3.92 -11.47 -18.74
N PHE A 385 -3.40 -12.51 -18.10
CA PHE A 385 -2.15 -13.15 -18.47
C PHE A 385 -2.37 -14.61 -18.85
N SER A 386 -1.61 -15.08 -19.84
CA SER A 386 -1.63 -16.49 -20.22
C SER A 386 -0.99 -17.34 -19.11
N LYS A 387 -1.25 -18.65 -19.10
CA LYS A 387 -0.58 -19.58 -18.18
C LYS A 387 0.95 -19.54 -18.26
N ASN A 388 1.51 -19.19 -19.42
CA ASN A 388 2.95 -19.05 -19.58
C ASN A 388 3.47 -17.76 -18.94
N ASP A 389 2.74 -16.66 -19.06
CA ASP A 389 3.12 -15.38 -18.45
C ASP A 389 2.98 -15.44 -16.93
N LEU A 390 1.95 -16.11 -16.41
CA LEU A 390 1.77 -16.32 -14.97
C LEU A 390 2.93 -17.10 -14.34
N ARG A 391 3.63 -17.96 -15.10
CA ARG A 391 4.84 -18.63 -14.59
C ARG A 391 5.97 -17.66 -14.28
N LEU A 392 6.00 -16.49 -14.93
CA LEU A 392 6.98 -15.45 -14.67
C LEU A 392 6.73 -14.72 -13.35
N PHE A 393 5.56 -14.89 -12.73
CA PHE A 393 5.28 -14.32 -11.41
C PHE A 393 5.94 -15.13 -10.30
N THR A 394 6.14 -16.43 -10.50
CA THR A 394 6.69 -17.33 -9.48
C THR A 394 8.20 -17.19 -9.42
N ASN A 395 8.72 -17.00 -8.22
CA ASN A 395 10.14 -17.07 -7.94
C ASN A 395 10.61 -18.54 -7.91
N PRO A 396 11.48 -18.98 -8.84
CA PRO A 396 11.95 -20.37 -8.89
C PRO A 396 12.86 -20.75 -7.72
N LEU A 397 13.42 -19.76 -7.00
CA LEU A 397 14.24 -19.96 -5.82
C LEU A 397 13.42 -20.06 -4.53
N TYR A 398 12.08 -19.88 -4.62
CA TYR A 398 11.24 -19.93 -3.44
C TYR A 398 11.30 -21.30 -2.79
N ILE A 399 11.91 -21.35 -1.61
CA ILE A 399 11.89 -22.52 -0.76
C ILE A 399 10.90 -22.21 0.34
N LEU A 400 9.68 -22.76 0.24
CA LEU A 400 8.77 -22.82 1.37
C LEU A 400 9.35 -23.80 2.39
N ASN A 401 10.39 -23.38 3.11
CA ASN A 401 10.79 -24.10 4.29
C ASN A 401 9.68 -23.82 5.29
N LYS A 402 8.76 -24.77 5.47
CA LYS A 402 7.58 -24.69 6.36
C LYS A 402 7.92 -24.37 7.84
N TYR A 403 9.19 -24.08 8.14
CA TYR A 403 9.79 -23.87 9.45
C TYR A 403 10.65 -22.60 9.58
N THR A 404 10.86 -21.80 8.54
CA THR A 404 11.49 -20.47 8.73
C THR A 404 10.44 -19.50 9.25
N THR A 405 10.10 -19.66 10.54
CA THR A 405 9.36 -18.68 11.35
C THR A 405 10.25 -17.52 11.78
N GLU A 406 11.52 -17.54 11.39
CA GLU A 406 12.45 -16.48 11.77
C GLU A 406 12.08 -15.17 11.05
N PRO A 407 12.06 -14.05 11.80
CA PRO A 407 11.98 -12.71 11.24
C PRO A 407 13.01 -12.49 10.13
N LEU A 408 12.64 -11.76 9.09
CA LEU A 408 13.63 -11.25 8.15
C LEU A 408 14.50 -10.21 8.87
N GLN A 409 15.82 -10.41 8.79
CA GLN A 409 16.82 -9.45 9.24
C GLN A 409 17.63 -9.00 8.03
N PRO A 410 17.13 -8.05 7.22
CA PRO A 410 17.85 -7.55 6.05
C PRO A 410 19.19 -6.92 6.49
N GLU A 411 20.30 -7.58 6.17
CA GLU A 411 21.65 -7.17 6.56
C GLU A 411 22.03 -5.78 6.04
N LYS A 412 21.47 -5.37 4.88
CA LYS A 412 21.81 -4.09 4.22
C LYS A 412 20.86 -2.94 4.55
N ALA A 413 19.84 -3.15 5.38
CA ALA A 413 18.91 -2.06 5.72
C ALA A 413 19.66 -0.85 6.31
N ALA A 414 20.64 -1.10 7.18
CA ALA A 414 21.48 -0.05 7.76
C ALA A 414 22.49 0.55 6.74
N GLU A 415 22.98 -0.26 5.79
CA GLU A 415 23.97 0.14 4.78
C GLU A 415 23.39 1.06 3.69
N TRP A 416 22.07 1.04 3.46
CA TRP A 416 21.42 1.95 2.51
C TRP A 416 21.37 3.41 2.94
N ASN A 417 21.70 3.71 4.20
CA ASN A 417 21.89 5.08 4.67
C ASN A 417 23.29 5.62 4.36
N ASP A 418 24.21 4.81 3.84
CA ASP A 418 25.54 5.23 3.43
C ASP A 418 25.59 5.45 1.91
N PRO A 419 25.62 6.71 1.44
CA PRO A 419 25.70 7.03 0.00
C PRO A 419 26.94 6.44 -0.68
N SER A 420 27.99 6.08 0.08
CA SER A 420 29.22 5.49 -0.45
C SER A 420 29.13 3.99 -0.71
N LEU A 421 28.15 3.28 -0.12
CA LEU A 421 27.97 1.83 -0.25
C LEU A 421 26.91 1.43 -1.30
N LEU A 422 26.08 2.37 -1.77
CA LEU A 422 25.15 2.19 -2.89
C LEU A 422 25.83 2.17 -4.28
N ALA A 423 27.16 2.13 -4.31
CA ALA A 423 28.01 2.29 -5.49
C ALA A 423 28.65 0.97 -5.99
N VAL A 424 28.00 -0.19 -5.76
CA VAL A 424 28.48 -1.49 -6.26
C VAL A 424 27.66 -1.97 -7.45
#